data_AF-A0AAJ3MYU6-F1
#
_entry.id   AF-A0AAJ3MYU6-F1
#
_cell.length_a   1.000
_cell.length_b   1.000
_cell.length_c   1.000
_cell.angle_alpha   90.00
_cell.angle_beta   90.00
_cell.angle_gamma   90.00
#
_symmetry.space_group_name_H-M   'P 1'
#
loop_
_entity.id
_entity.type
_entity.pdbx_description
1 polymer ?
#
loop_
_entity_poly.entity_id
_entity_poly.type
_entity_poly.pdbx_seq_one_letter_code
_entity_poly.pdbx_strand_id
1 'polypeptide(L)'
;MGNWRIVLFGFYMLGQCTMGQALEGIRFQHKDWELACDNIGTCRMAGYGSSEGEESFPVSLYIERKAGNEALIGLARIEEYAYDEREKERTLQAELWVDQKNLGIIKFDQKDEWNLEYFARLNPEQTRSVIYSLVKKSSQIELKTPKQVWRISDQGVTAVMLKADEFQKRRDTPQHF
;
A
#
# COMPACT_ATOMS: atom_id res chain seq x y z
N MET A 1 14.46 -75.46 -7.02
CA MET A 1 15.52 -74.64 -6.41
C MET A 1 15.78 -73.44 -7.32
N GLY A 2 15.07 -72.34 -7.09
CA GLY A 2 15.21 -71.11 -7.88
C GLY A 2 15.79 -70.01 -6.99
N ASN A 3 16.97 -69.51 -7.34
CA ASN A 3 17.66 -68.44 -6.60
C ASN A 3 17.00 -67.09 -6.87
N TRP A 4 16.47 -66.44 -5.82
CA TRP A 4 16.06 -65.04 -5.88
C TRP A 4 17.21 -64.14 -5.40
N ARG A 5 17.72 -63.29 -6.29
CA ARG A 5 18.64 -62.21 -5.93
C ARG A 5 17.79 -60.98 -5.58
N ILE A 6 17.73 -60.64 -4.30
CA ILE A 6 17.15 -59.36 -3.85
C ILE A 6 18.19 -58.27 -4.14
N VAL A 7 17.87 -57.34 -5.03
CA VAL A 7 18.65 -56.12 -5.26
C VAL A 7 18.00 -55.02 -4.43
N LEU A 8 18.64 -54.63 -3.32
CA LEU A 8 18.23 -53.47 -2.52
C LEU A 8 18.75 -52.19 -3.20
N PHE A 9 17.86 -51.47 -3.88
CA PHE A 9 18.14 -50.08 -4.28
C PHE A 9 17.93 -49.17 -3.05
N GLY A 10 19.03 -48.85 -2.37
CA GLY A 10 19.04 -47.86 -1.30
C GLY A 10 18.83 -46.44 -1.87
N PHE A 11 17.66 -45.87 -1.65
CA PHE A 11 17.37 -44.47 -2.00
C PHE A 11 17.89 -43.56 -0.87
N TYR A 12 19.11 -43.03 -1.03
CA TYR A 12 19.64 -41.99 -0.14
C TYR A 12 18.87 -40.69 -0.39
N MET A 13 17.90 -40.38 0.47
CA MET A 13 17.30 -39.04 0.53
C MET A 13 18.33 -38.08 1.13
N LEU A 14 19.15 -37.45 0.28
CA LEU A 14 19.92 -36.26 0.65
C LEU A 14 18.91 -35.16 0.99
N GLY A 15 18.65 -34.97 2.29
CA GLY A 15 17.84 -33.87 2.79
C GLY A 15 18.49 -32.55 2.40
N GLN A 16 17.98 -31.92 1.34
CA GLN A 16 18.38 -30.58 0.96
C GLN A 16 17.80 -29.62 2.00
N CYS A 17 18.65 -29.17 2.92
CA CYS A 17 18.34 -28.02 3.76
C CYS A 17 18.35 -26.79 2.85
N THR A 18 17.18 -26.37 2.35
CA THR A 18 17.06 -25.13 1.60
C THR A 18 17.29 -23.98 2.58
N MET A 19 18.49 -23.42 2.60
CA MET A 19 18.71 -22.13 3.24
C MET A 19 17.88 -21.10 2.46
N GLY A 20 16.83 -20.57 3.07
CA GLY A 20 16.08 -19.46 2.51
C GLY A 20 17.03 -18.27 2.31
N GLN A 21 17.26 -17.87 1.06
CA GLN A 21 18.00 -16.65 0.79
C GLN A 21 17.24 -15.48 1.42
N ALA A 22 17.95 -14.67 2.22
CA ALA A 22 17.38 -13.41 2.72
C ALA A 22 16.97 -12.57 1.49
N LEU A 23 15.71 -12.16 1.45
CA LEU A 23 15.22 -11.28 0.39
C LEU A 23 15.98 -9.95 0.50
N GLU A 24 16.62 -9.48 -0.57
CA GLU A 24 17.15 -8.12 -0.56
C GLU A 24 15.99 -7.16 -0.76
N GLY A 25 15.91 -6.11 0.07
CA GLY A 25 14.87 -5.09 -0.08
C GLY A 25 15.02 -4.34 -1.41
N ILE A 26 13.90 -3.83 -1.94
CA ILE A 26 13.89 -3.05 -3.19
C ILE A 26 13.29 -1.67 -2.98
N ARG A 27 13.69 -0.73 -3.83
CA ARG A 27 13.00 0.56 -4.03
C ARG A 27 12.63 0.70 -5.49
N PHE A 28 11.47 1.26 -5.76
CA PHE A 28 10.99 1.52 -7.12
C PHE A 28 10.10 2.76 -7.11
N GLN A 29 10.24 3.62 -8.11
CA GLN A 29 9.41 4.80 -8.28
C GLN A 29 8.93 4.85 -9.71
N HIS A 30 7.66 5.20 -9.89
CA HIS A 30 7.09 5.41 -11.20
C HIS A 30 6.03 6.52 -11.14
N LYS A 31 6.35 7.65 -11.78
CA LYS A 31 5.54 8.86 -11.75
C LYS A 31 5.25 9.30 -10.31
N ASP A 32 3.98 9.36 -9.93
CA ASP A 32 3.51 9.94 -8.66
C ASP A 32 3.41 8.89 -7.55
N TRP A 33 4.02 7.73 -7.76
CA TRP A 33 4.00 6.60 -6.84
C TRP A 33 5.40 6.05 -6.58
N GLU A 34 5.64 5.64 -5.34
CA GLU A 34 6.85 4.95 -4.90
C GLU A 34 6.53 3.66 -4.15
N LEU A 35 7.51 2.75 -4.15
CA LEU A 35 7.51 1.44 -3.53
C LEU A 35 8.81 1.24 -2.78
N ALA A 36 8.71 0.77 -1.54
CA ALA A 36 9.82 0.18 -0.81
C ALA A 36 9.38 -1.18 -0.27
N CYS A 37 10.14 -2.24 -0.57
CA CYS A 37 9.97 -3.53 0.09
C CYS A 37 11.20 -3.86 0.92
N ASP A 38 11.00 -4.44 2.10
CA ASP A 38 12.06 -4.82 3.02
C ASP A 38 12.45 -6.31 2.91
N ASN A 39 13.49 -6.70 3.64
CA ASN A 39 14.06 -8.04 3.61
C ASN A 39 13.19 -9.12 4.27
N ILE A 40 12.13 -8.74 4.98
CA ILE A 40 11.11 -9.66 5.51
C ILE A 40 9.91 -9.78 4.57
N GLY A 41 9.97 -9.16 3.39
CA GLY A 41 8.95 -9.29 2.35
C GLY A 41 7.78 -8.31 2.50
N THR A 42 7.84 -7.32 3.39
CA THR A 42 6.79 -6.29 3.50
C THR A 42 7.01 -5.21 2.46
N CYS A 43 5.97 -4.85 1.71
CA CYS A 43 5.99 -3.78 0.72
C CYS A 43 5.14 -2.60 1.17
N ARG A 44 5.66 -1.39 0.97
CA ARG A 44 5.04 -0.11 1.33
C ARG A 44 5.00 0.76 0.09
N MET A 45 3.82 1.28 -0.22
CA MET A 45 3.57 2.09 -1.39
C MET A 45 3.03 3.44 -0.95
N ALA A 46 3.50 4.51 -1.56
CA ALA A 46 2.94 5.85 -1.36
C ALA A 46 2.57 6.44 -2.71
N GLY A 47 1.36 6.96 -2.80
CA GLY A 47 0.85 7.73 -3.94
C GLY A 47 0.55 9.15 -3.51
N TYR A 48 1.01 10.12 -4.29
CA TYR A 48 0.87 11.53 -3.95
C TYR A 48 -0.38 12.14 -4.58
N GLY A 49 -0.97 13.14 -3.91
CA GLY A 49 -2.14 13.85 -4.40
C GLY A 49 -2.04 15.34 -4.21
N SER A 50 -2.68 16.06 -5.10
CA SER A 50 -2.72 17.51 -5.13
C SER A 50 -4.13 18.00 -5.48
N SER A 51 -4.35 19.30 -5.38
CA SER A 51 -5.50 19.99 -5.93
C SER A 51 -5.22 20.40 -7.38
N GLU A 52 -6.27 20.70 -8.14
CA GLU A 52 -6.11 21.15 -9.53
C GLU A 52 -5.28 22.45 -9.61
N GLY A 53 -4.19 22.40 -10.37
CA GLY A 53 -3.32 23.56 -10.60
C GLY A 53 -2.24 23.79 -9.53
N GLU A 54 -2.15 22.95 -8.50
CA GLU A 54 -1.06 22.98 -7.53
C GLU A 54 0.01 21.93 -7.85
N GLU A 55 1.27 22.34 -7.78
CA GLU A 55 2.45 21.44 -7.95
C GLU A 55 2.89 20.80 -6.62
N SER A 56 2.34 21.25 -5.49
CA SER A 56 2.58 20.64 -4.18
C SER A 56 1.74 19.37 -4.02
N PHE A 57 2.26 18.40 -3.27
CA PHE A 57 1.55 17.19 -2.89
C PHE A 57 1.21 17.17 -1.40
N PRO A 58 0.27 18.02 -0.94
CA PRO A 58 -0.05 18.13 0.48
C PRO A 58 -0.70 16.85 1.02
N VAL A 59 -1.15 15.92 0.17
CA VAL A 59 -1.70 14.64 0.61
C VAL A 59 -0.96 13.45 0.01
N SER A 60 -0.92 12.37 0.77
CA SER A 60 -0.47 11.08 0.25
C SER A 60 -1.34 9.94 0.75
N LEU A 61 -1.46 8.91 -0.07
CA LEU A 61 -2.07 7.63 0.28
C LEU A 61 -0.96 6.60 0.44
N TYR A 62 -0.89 6.01 1.62
CA TYR A 62 0.07 4.97 1.95
C TYR A 62 -0.64 3.62 2.05
N ILE A 63 -0.09 2.62 1.37
CA ILE A 63 -0.55 1.22 1.39
C ILE A 63 0.59 0.34 1.86
N GLU A 64 0.40 -0.39 2.97
CA GLU A 64 1.33 -1.44 3.40
C GLU A 64 0.72 -2.82 3.15
N ARG A 65 1.49 -3.67 2.49
CA ARG A 65 1.23 -5.09 2.33
C ARG A 65 2.35 -5.90 2.95
N LYS A 66 2.06 -6.54 4.08
CA LYS A 66 2.98 -7.50 4.69
C LYS A 66 3.19 -8.73 3.80
N ALA A 67 4.23 -9.49 4.10
CA ALA A 67 4.45 -10.79 3.47
C ALA A 67 3.28 -11.76 3.77
N GLY A 68 3.05 -12.75 2.89
CA GLY A 68 1.97 -13.74 3.06
C GLY A 68 0.54 -13.18 2.95
N ASN A 69 -0.46 -13.91 3.44
CA ASN A 69 -1.87 -13.56 3.26
C ASN A 69 -2.39 -12.50 4.24
N GLU A 70 -1.51 -11.64 4.74
CA GLU A 70 -1.87 -10.62 5.73
C GLU A 70 -2.65 -9.45 5.11
N ALA A 71 -3.40 -8.75 5.98
CA ALA A 71 -4.25 -7.64 5.59
C ALA A 71 -3.45 -6.44 5.07
N LEU A 72 -4.01 -5.76 4.07
CA LEU A 72 -3.53 -4.46 3.59
C LEU A 72 -3.90 -3.37 4.60
N ILE A 73 -2.98 -2.43 4.81
CA ILE A 73 -3.20 -1.26 5.67
C ILE A 73 -3.20 -0.03 4.76
N GLY A 74 -4.32 0.70 4.75
CA GLY A 74 -4.42 2.01 4.12
C GLY A 74 -4.29 3.13 5.15
N LEU A 75 -3.39 4.09 4.89
CA LEU A 75 -3.28 5.33 5.65
C LEU A 75 -3.39 6.50 4.68
N ALA A 76 -4.16 7.51 5.03
CA ALA A 76 -4.07 8.81 4.37
C ALA A 76 -3.19 9.73 5.20
N ARG A 77 -2.37 10.54 4.55
CA ARG A 77 -1.56 11.58 5.17
C ARG A 77 -1.93 12.93 4.57
N ILE A 78 -1.92 13.95 5.42
CA ILE A 78 -2.00 15.34 5.02
C ILE A 78 -0.88 16.15 5.70
N GLU A 79 -0.28 17.05 4.93
CA GLU A 79 0.63 18.08 5.37
C GLU A 79 -0.14 19.40 5.34
N GLU A 80 -0.54 19.87 6.52
CA GLU A 80 -1.23 21.16 6.65
C GLU A 80 -0.62 22.00 7.76
N TYR A 81 -0.28 23.23 7.38
CA TYR A 81 0.20 24.27 8.28
C TYR A 81 -0.99 25.14 8.70
N ALA A 82 -1.62 24.81 9.84
CA ALA A 82 -2.65 25.65 10.44
C ALA A 82 -2.07 26.46 11.61
N TYR A 83 -2.17 27.79 11.53
CA TYR A 83 -1.73 28.71 12.61
C TYR A 83 -2.83 28.98 13.65
N ASP A 84 -4.11 28.78 13.31
CA ASP A 84 -5.27 28.91 14.22
C ASP A 84 -5.78 27.52 14.65
N GLU A 85 -5.97 27.31 15.96
CA GLU A 85 -6.42 26.01 16.53
C GLU A 85 -7.83 25.59 16.09
N ARG A 86 -8.77 26.52 15.90
CA ARG A 86 -10.13 26.21 15.41
C ARG A 86 -10.13 25.89 13.92
N GLU A 87 -9.22 26.50 13.18
CA GLU A 87 -9.00 26.19 11.78
C GLU A 87 -8.38 24.80 11.64
N LYS A 88 -7.39 24.49 12.48
CA LYS A 88 -6.75 23.17 12.58
C LYS A 88 -7.78 22.06 12.82
N GLU A 89 -8.68 22.18 13.79
CA GLU A 89 -9.72 21.16 14.05
C GLU A 89 -10.63 20.88 12.83
N ARG A 90 -10.90 21.89 12.00
CA ARG A 90 -11.75 21.75 10.80
C ARG A 90 -11.02 21.09 9.64
N THR A 91 -9.69 21.15 9.59
CA THR A 91 -8.90 20.49 8.54
C THR A 91 -8.30 19.14 8.94
N LEU A 92 -8.36 18.75 10.22
CA LEU A 92 -8.02 17.40 10.69
C LEU A 92 -9.09 16.34 10.43
N GLN A 93 -10.06 16.62 9.56
CA GLN A 93 -10.98 15.62 9.04
C GLN A 93 -11.30 15.88 7.57
N ALA A 94 -11.46 14.80 6.81
CA ALA A 94 -11.88 14.86 5.41
C ALA A 94 -12.91 13.79 5.12
N GLU A 95 -13.79 14.03 4.15
CA GLU A 95 -14.59 12.97 3.55
C GLU A 95 -13.73 12.20 2.55
N LEU A 96 -13.72 10.87 2.65
CA LEU A 96 -13.09 10.01 1.67
C LEU A 96 -14.09 9.65 0.57
N TRP A 97 -13.78 10.04 -0.66
CA TRP A 97 -14.56 9.70 -1.84
C TRP A 97 -13.75 8.78 -2.75
N VAL A 98 -14.35 7.66 -3.16
CA VAL A 98 -13.75 6.69 -4.07
C VAL A 98 -14.72 6.39 -5.19
N ASP A 99 -14.32 6.66 -6.43
CA ASP A 99 -15.12 6.48 -7.64
C ASP A 99 -16.54 7.08 -7.47
N GLN A 100 -16.60 8.33 -7.00
CA GLN A 100 -17.84 9.08 -6.71
C GLN A 100 -18.69 8.54 -5.54
N LYS A 101 -18.28 7.46 -4.88
CA LYS A 101 -18.92 6.97 -3.65
C LYS A 101 -18.27 7.62 -2.42
N ASN A 102 -19.08 8.24 -1.58
CA ASN A 102 -18.65 8.72 -0.26
C ASN A 102 -18.51 7.53 0.71
N LEU A 103 -17.33 7.37 1.32
CA LEU A 103 -16.98 6.32 2.28
C LEU A 103 -16.88 6.85 3.73
N GLY A 104 -17.42 8.04 3.97
CA GLY A 104 -17.48 8.68 5.26
C GLY A 104 -16.25 9.52 5.61
N ILE A 105 -16.29 10.05 6.83
CA ILE A 105 -15.26 10.93 7.37
C ILE A 105 -14.07 10.11 7.87
N ILE A 106 -12.87 10.52 7.49
CA ILE A 106 -11.61 10.10 8.11
C ILE A 106 -11.10 11.23 9.00
N LYS A 107 -10.55 10.87 10.16
CA LYS A 107 -9.98 11.80 11.13
C LYS A 107 -8.48 11.63 11.15
N PHE A 108 -7.77 12.73 11.06
CA PHE A 108 -6.33 12.78 11.08
C PHE A 108 -5.85 12.99 12.52
N ASP A 109 -5.11 12.03 13.05
CA ASP A 109 -4.58 12.09 14.40
C ASP A 109 -3.23 12.82 14.38
N GLN A 110 -3.07 13.78 15.30
CA GLN A 110 -1.78 14.44 15.52
C GLN A 110 -0.90 13.52 16.37
N LYS A 111 0.26 13.11 15.84
CA LYS A 111 1.10 12.14 16.54
C LYS A 111 2.06 12.75 17.56
N ASP A 112 2.38 14.05 17.49
CA ASP A 112 3.02 14.86 18.57
C ASP A 112 3.08 16.37 18.22
N GLU A 113 3.54 17.20 19.16
CA GLU A 113 3.64 18.68 19.06
C GLU A 113 4.57 19.20 17.94
N TRP A 114 5.43 18.36 17.37
CA TRP A 114 6.39 18.74 16.33
C TRP A 114 6.16 18.05 14.98
N ASN A 115 5.23 17.09 14.90
CA ASN A 115 4.87 16.42 13.65
C ASN A 115 4.05 17.34 12.74
N LEU A 116 4.69 17.79 11.65
CA LEU A 116 4.06 18.49 10.52
C LEU A 116 3.17 17.57 9.66
N GLU A 117 3.04 16.30 10.05
CA GLU A 117 2.38 15.24 9.29
C GLU A 117 1.24 14.66 10.10
N TYR A 118 0.03 14.67 9.54
CA TYR A 118 -1.13 14.03 10.16
C TYR A 118 -1.54 12.79 9.39
N PHE A 119 -1.87 11.72 10.13
CA PHE A 119 -2.25 10.43 9.54
C PHE A 119 -3.66 10.04 9.94
N ALA A 120 -4.42 9.51 8.99
CA ALA A 120 -5.70 8.87 9.22
C ALA A 120 -5.61 7.40 8.82
N ARG A 121 -5.88 6.49 9.77
CA ARG A 121 -5.98 5.07 9.45
C ARG A 121 -7.33 4.78 8.79
N LEU A 122 -7.30 4.23 7.59
CA LEU A 122 -8.52 3.80 6.91
C LEU A 122 -9.07 2.54 7.58
N ASN A 123 -10.39 2.47 7.71
CA ASN A 123 -11.05 1.25 8.16
C ASN A 123 -10.99 0.15 7.07
N PRO A 124 -11.39 -1.11 7.36
CA PRO A 124 -11.31 -2.18 6.38
C PRO A 124 -12.14 -1.96 5.11
N GLU A 125 -13.33 -1.35 5.19
CA GLU A 125 -14.19 -1.08 4.02
C GLU A 125 -13.60 0.03 3.13
N GLN A 126 -13.09 1.09 3.76
CA GLN A 126 -12.37 2.18 3.09
C GLN A 126 -11.11 1.66 2.40
N THR A 127 -10.28 0.90 3.11
CA THR A 127 -9.04 0.31 2.59
C THR A 127 -9.35 -0.55 1.37
N ARG A 128 -10.33 -1.45 1.48
CA ARG A 128 -10.70 -2.36 0.38
C ARG A 128 -11.24 -1.60 -0.84
N SER A 129 -12.06 -0.57 -0.62
CA SER A 129 -12.61 0.26 -1.71
C SER A 129 -11.51 1.05 -2.43
N VAL A 130 -10.58 1.63 -1.67
CA VAL A 130 -9.40 2.33 -2.20
C VAL A 130 -8.55 1.39 -3.06
N ILE A 131 -8.16 0.23 -2.53
CA ILE A 131 -7.35 -0.75 -3.29
C ILE A 131 -8.08 -1.19 -4.56
N TYR A 132 -9.38 -1.50 -4.45
CA TYR A 132 -10.18 -1.89 -5.60
C TYR A 132 -10.27 -0.80 -6.67
N SER A 133 -10.28 0.48 -6.29
CA SER A 133 -10.23 1.60 -7.24
C SER A 133 -8.85 1.69 -7.91
N LEU A 134 -7.76 1.60 -7.15
CA LEU A 134 -6.38 1.73 -7.65
C LEU A 134 -5.99 0.67 -8.70
N VAL A 135 -6.61 -0.51 -8.67
CA VAL A 135 -6.33 -1.59 -9.64
C VAL A 135 -7.13 -1.47 -10.94
N LYS A 136 -8.07 -0.53 -10.99
CA LYS A 136 -8.78 -0.19 -12.23
C LYS A 136 -7.84 0.59 -13.15
N LYS A 137 -8.21 0.67 -14.43
CA LYS A 137 -7.50 1.49 -15.42
C LYS A 137 -7.47 2.98 -15.07
N SER A 138 -8.44 3.44 -14.29
CA SER A 138 -8.58 4.81 -13.83
C SER A 138 -9.18 4.79 -12.43
N SER A 139 -8.48 5.36 -11.45
CA SER A 139 -8.97 5.50 -10.09
C SER A 139 -9.35 6.96 -9.81
N GLN A 140 -10.42 7.17 -9.07
CA GLN A 140 -10.76 8.49 -8.54
C GLN A 140 -10.83 8.40 -7.03
N ILE A 141 -9.76 8.82 -6.35
CA ILE A 141 -9.70 8.90 -4.89
C ILE A 141 -9.53 10.36 -4.51
N GLU A 142 -10.49 10.88 -3.77
CA GLU A 142 -10.54 12.28 -3.37
C GLU A 142 -10.70 12.39 -1.85
N LEU A 143 -9.94 13.32 -1.27
CA LEU A 143 -10.09 13.77 0.10
C LEU A 143 -10.72 15.15 0.06
N LYS A 144 -11.92 15.29 0.61
CA LYS A 144 -12.69 16.54 0.57
C LYS A 144 -12.79 17.17 1.95
N THR A 145 -12.36 18.41 2.05
CA THR A 145 -12.60 19.29 3.20
C THR A 145 -13.52 20.42 2.77
N PRO A 146 -14.03 21.25 3.70
CA PRO A 146 -14.80 22.44 3.32
C PRO A 146 -14.01 23.46 2.48
N LYS A 147 -12.68 23.39 2.49
CA LYS A 147 -11.80 24.34 1.79
C LYS A 147 -11.26 23.79 0.48
N GLN A 148 -10.92 22.50 0.45
CA GLN A 148 -10.12 21.92 -0.60
C GLN A 148 -10.57 20.51 -0.94
N VAL A 149 -10.42 20.18 -2.23
CA VAL A 149 -10.46 18.81 -2.72
C VAL A 149 -9.05 18.45 -3.18
N TRP A 150 -8.50 17.40 -2.60
CA TRP A 150 -7.26 16.80 -3.08
C TRP A 150 -7.56 15.47 -3.75
N ARG A 151 -6.92 15.23 -4.89
CA ARG A 151 -7.06 14.00 -5.65
C ARG A 151 -5.76 13.23 -5.59
N ILE A 152 -5.82 11.97 -5.18
CA ILE A 152 -4.67 11.06 -5.27
C ILE A 152 -4.45 10.73 -6.74
N SER A 153 -3.21 10.87 -7.20
CA SER A 153 -2.85 10.55 -8.57
C SER A 153 -3.07 9.06 -8.87
N ASP A 154 -3.66 8.76 -10.03
CA ASP A 154 -3.73 7.41 -10.57
C ASP A 154 -2.50 7.06 -11.43
N GLN A 155 -1.60 8.03 -11.63
CA GLN A 155 -0.47 7.87 -12.53
C GLN A 155 0.65 7.06 -11.88
N GLY A 156 0.73 5.80 -12.28
CA GLY A 156 1.84 4.92 -11.94
C GLY A 156 1.56 3.90 -10.84
N VAL A 157 0.37 3.96 -10.22
CA VAL A 157 -0.04 2.99 -9.20
C VAL A 157 0.05 1.54 -9.70
N THR A 158 -0.39 1.28 -10.93
CA THR A 158 -0.34 -0.07 -11.50
C THR A 158 1.10 -0.59 -11.60
N ALA A 159 2.07 0.26 -11.96
CA ALA A 159 3.46 -0.16 -12.07
C ALA A 159 4.05 -0.53 -10.70
N VAL A 160 3.75 0.27 -9.68
CA VAL A 160 4.17 0.02 -8.29
C VAL A 160 3.51 -1.23 -7.71
N MET A 161 2.20 -1.42 -7.89
CA MET A 161 1.49 -2.62 -7.44
C MET A 161 2.01 -3.89 -8.11
N LEU A 162 2.23 -3.85 -9.44
CA LEU A 162 2.81 -4.97 -10.18
C LEU A 162 4.24 -5.29 -9.74
N LYS A 163 5.02 -4.28 -9.34
CA LYS A 163 6.38 -4.50 -8.82
C LYS A 163 6.36 -5.12 -7.43
N ALA A 164 5.40 -4.74 -6.59
CA ALA A 164 5.16 -5.40 -5.30
C ALA A 164 4.71 -6.86 -5.47
N ASP A 165 3.86 -7.14 -6.47
CA ASP A 165 3.44 -8.50 -6.80
C ASP A 165 4.59 -9.35 -7.34
N GLU A 166 5.48 -8.78 -8.15
CA GLU A 166 6.70 -9.46 -8.60
C GLU A 166 7.60 -9.82 -7.41
N PHE A 167 7.88 -8.85 -6.53
CA PHE A 167 8.72 -9.05 -5.36
C PHE A 167 8.18 -10.12 -4.40
N GLN A 168 6.87 -10.10 -4.15
CA GLN A 168 6.19 -11.07 -3.29
C GLN A 168 5.75 -12.35 -4.02
N LYS A 169 6.11 -12.52 -5.30
CA LYS A 169 5.81 -13.70 -6.14
C LYS A 169 4.30 -14.00 -6.24
N ARG A 170 3.48 -12.96 -6.43
CA ARG A 170 2.01 -13.02 -6.52
C ARG A 170 1.43 -12.79 -7.91
N ARG A 171 2.23 -12.39 -8.91
CA ARG A 171 1.72 -12.03 -10.25
C ARG A 171 0.75 -13.05 -10.86
N ASP A 172 0.96 -14.33 -10.57
CA ASP A 172 0.15 -15.43 -11.12
C ASP A 172 -0.77 -16.08 -10.07
N THR A 173 -1.03 -15.41 -8.94
CA THR A 173 -1.90 -15.93 -7.86
C THR A 173 -3.18 -15.09 -7.74
N PRO A 174 -4.27 -15.64 -7.17
CA PRO A 174 -5.49 -14.85 -6.91
C PRO A 174 -5.32 -13.70 -5.90
N GLN A 175 -4.14 -13.53 -5.31
CA GLN A 175 -3.82 -12.57 -4.26
C GLN A 175 -2.94 -11.42 -4.76
N HIS A 176 -2.74 -11.31 -6.10
CA HIS A 176 -2.25 -10.08 -6.73
C HIS A 176 -3.25 -8.94 -6.49
N PHE A 177 -2.79 -7.71 -6.70
CA PHE A 177 -3.67 -6.54 -6.56
C PHE A 177 -4.81 -6.54 -7.58
#